data_AF-A0A950JMW4-F1
#
_entry.id   AF-A0A950JMW4-F1
#
_cell.length_a   1.000
_cell.length_b   1.000
_cell.length_c   1.000
_cell.angle_alpha   90.00
_cell.angle_beta   90.00
_cell.angle_gamma   90.00
#
_symmetry.space_group_name_H-M   'P 1'
#
loop_
_entity.id
_entity.type
_entity.pdbx_description
1 polymer ?
#
loop_
_entity_poly.entity_id
_entity_poly.type
_entity_poly.pdbx_seq_one_letter_code
_entity_poly.pdbx_strand_id
1 'polypeptide(L)'
;MRKILVTTIAALSTAILFAITPANAAVYKFTFQANDAELTATGELTVNAANEVTDVSGTVSGLANQTINGVAANPSFPGSSYSPDGSFIYDNLYSPAGNAFDYSGLLFTTAQNPGGYWNLWSTGPGAYSLYESAGSYNYPIEESGTLSMAAAPEPSTWAMLALGFASLGLFGRRRTARLAPAVG
;
A
#
# COMPACT_ATOMS: atom_id res chain seq x y z
N MET A 1 44.69 -53.61 25.96
CA MET A 1 43.24 -53.48 25.69
C MET A 1 42.90 -51.99 25.63
N ARG A 2 42.79 -51.40 24.42
CA ARG A 2 42.46 -49.98 24.20
C ARG A 2 40.95 -49.85 24.03
N LYS A 3 40.29 -49.05 24.87
CA LYS A 3 38.88 -48.65 24.68
C LYS A 3 38.85 -47.40 23.79
N ILE A 4 38.30 -47.52 22.60
CA ILE A 4 38.05 -46.42 21.68
C ILE A 4 36.67 -45.85 22.05
N LEU A 5 36.65 -44.62 22.57
CA LEU A 5 35.41 -43.87 22.81
C LEU A 5 35.01 -43.22 21.47
N VAL A 6 33.90 -43.66 20.89
CA VAL A 6 33.29 -43.03 19.71
C VAL A 6 32.38 -41.91 20.20
N THR A 7 32.76 -40.66 19.94
CA THR A 7 31.96 -39.47 20.26
C THR A 7 31.07 -39.15 19.07
N THR A 8 29.77 -39.45 19.16
CA THR A 8 28.75 -39.07 18.19
C THR A 8 28.41 -37.59 18.37
N ILE A 9 28.79 -36.74 17.40
CA ILE A 9 28.29 -35.35 17.31
C ILE A 9 27.03 -35.39 16.45
N ALA A 10 25.87 -35.26 17.08
CA ALA A 10 24.61 -34.99 16.39
C ALA A 10 24.56 -33.50 16.04
N ALA A 11 24.82 -33.16 14.78
CA ALA A 11 24.59 -31.82 14.25
C ALA A 11 23.08 -31.65 13.99
N LEU A 12 22.41 -30.91 14.87
CA LEU A 12 21.02 -30.50 14.68
C LEU A 12 20.98 -29.31 13.71
N SER A 13 20.94 -29.60 12.41
CA SER A 13 20.70 -28.59 11.38
C SER A 13 19.21 -28.25 11.35
N THR A 14 18.79 -27.27 12.15
CA THR A 14 17.43 -26.73 12.09
C THR A 14 17.32 -25.87 10.83
N ALA A 15 16.81 -26.47 9.75
CA ALA A 15 16.40 -25.74 8.56
C ALA A 15 15.19 -24.87 8.91
N ILE A 16 15.39 -23.56 9.00
CA ILE A 16 14.29 -22.60 9.06
C ILE A 16 13.66 -22.59 7.67
N LEU A 17 12.59 -23.36 7.50
CA LEU A 17 11.66 -23.22 6.39
C LEU A 17 11.02 -21.84 6.53
N PHE A 18 11.54 -20.85 5.80
CA PHE A 18 10.80 -19.62 5.55
C PHE A 18 9.58 -20.01 4.72
N ALA A 19 8.43 -20.12 5.37
CA ALA A 19 7.16 -20.21 4.67
C ALA A 19 7.03 -18.96 3.80
N ILE A 20 7.06 -19.15 2.48
CA ILE A 20 6.71 -18.11 1.52
C ILE A 20 5.19 -17.93 1.67
N THR A 21 4.77 -17.09 2.60
CA THR A 21 3.36 -16.66 2.67
C THR A 21 3.04 -15.91 1.37
N PRO A 22 1.85 -16.10 0.78
CA PRO A 22 1.42 -15.32 -0.38
C PRO A 22 1.55 -13.83 -0.07
N ALA A 23 1.91 -13.04 -1.08
CA ALA A 23 2.17 -11.61 -0.98
C ALA A 23 1.07 -10.92 -0.14
N ASN A 24 1.50 -10.23 0.93
CA ASN A 24 0.61 -9.35 1.67
C ASN A 24 0.08 -8.27 0.72
N ALA A 25 -1.11 -7.75 1.03
CA ALA A 25 -1.63 -6.59 0.31
C ALA A 25 -0.60 -5.45 0.38
N ALA A 26 -0.29 -4.87 -0.78
CA ALA A 26 0.66 -3.76 -0.89
C ALA A 26 -0.05 -2.46 -0.51
N VAL A 27 0.60 -1.64 0.32
CA VAL A 27 0.08 -0.32 0.68
C VAL A 27 0.81 0.74 -0.14
N TYR A 28 0.06 1.63 -0.75
CA TYR A 28 0.58 2.76 -1.52
C TYR A 28 0.06 4.06 -0.95
N LYS A 29 0.96 5.03 -0.75
CA LYS A 29 0.58 6.41 -0.50
C LYS A 29 0.22 7.07 -1.82
N PHE A 30 -0.88 7.81 -1.83
CA PHE A 30 -1.30 8.58 -2.98
C PHE A 30 -1.42 10.07 -2.65
N THR A 31 -1.20 10.90 -3.65
CA THR A 31 -1.52 12.34 -3.62
C THR A 31 -2.00 12.76 -4.99
N PHE A 32 -3.28 13.10 -5.07
CA PHE A 32 -3.85 13.86 -6.17
C PHE A 32 -3.76 15.35 -5.85
N GLN A 33 -3.30 16.15 -6.80
CA GLN A 33 -3.28 17.60 -6.71
C GLN A 33 -3.90 18.22 -7.97
N ALA A 34 -4.94 19.02 -7.77
CA ALA A 34 -5.57 19.79 -8.84
C ALA A 34 -4.57 20.79 -9.44
N ASN A 35 -4.69 21.07 -10.73
CA ASN A 35 -3.74 21.92 -11.46
C ASN A 35 -3.75 23.39 -10.99
N ASP A 36 -4.89 23.87 -10.48
CA ASP A 36 -5.05 25.19 -9.88
C ASP A 36 -4.72 25.23 -8.38
N ALA A 37 -4.37 24.07 -7.81
CA ALA A 37 -4.09 23.84 -6.40
C ALA A 37 -5.27 24.13 -5.44
N GLU A 38 -6.51 24.22 -5.94
CA GLU A 38 -7.69 24.46 -5.09
C GLU A 38 -8.17 23.19 -4.37
N LEU A 39 -7.82 22.01 -4.89
CA LEU A 39 -8.16 20.72 -4.29
C LEU A 39 -6.96 19.77 -4.23
N THR A 40 -6.83 19.04 -3.13
CA THR A 40 -5.87 17.96 -2.96
C THR A 40 -6.54 16.77 -2.29
N ALA A 41 -6.26 15.55 -2.78
CA ALA A 41 -6.65 14.31 -2.09
C ALA A 41 -5.39 13.50 -1.75
N THR A 42 -5.22 13.16 -0.47
CA THR A 42 -4.04 12.43 0.01
C THR A 42 -4.44 11.26 0.88
N GLY A 43 -3.71 10.16 0.81
CA GLY A 43 -4.03 9.01 1.64
C GLY A 43 -3.23 7.76 1.33
N GLU A 44 -3.79 6.61 1.72
CA GLU A 44 -3.24 5.28 1.49
C GLU A 44 -4.26 4.39 0.77
N LEU A 45 -3.75 3.59 -0.17
CA LEU A 45 -4.47 2.56 -0.90
C LEU A 45 -3.92 1.20 -0.49
N THR A 46 -4.81 0.25 -0.21
CA THR A 46 -4.43 -1.15 -0.03
C THR A 46 -4.78 -1.92 -1.30
N VAL A 47 -3.78 -2.56 -1.89
CA VAL A 47 -3.89 -3.26 -3.17
C VAL A 47 -3.61 -4.74 -2.97
N ASN A 48 -4.54 -5.61 -3.40
CA ASN A 48 -4.36 -7.05 -3.27
C ASN A 48 -3.48 -7.64 -4.38
N ALA A 49 -3.22 -8.95 -4.33
CA ALA A 49 -2.35 -9.63 -5.30
C ALA A 49 -2.91 -9.66 -6.74
N ALA A 50 -4.19 -9.36 -6.94
CA ALA A 50 -4.84 -9.22 -8.25
C ALA A 50 -4.84 -7.77 -8.77
N ASN A 51 -4.17 -6.86 -8.04
CA ASN A 51 -4.15 -5.41 -8.26
C ASN A 51 -5.50 -4.71 -8.06
N GLU A 52 -6.43 -5.32 -7.34
CA GLU A 52 -7.64 -4.61 -6.90
C GLU A 52 -7.30 -3.70 -5.73
N VAL A 53 -7.78 -2.46 -5.77
CA VAL A 53 -7.80 -1.58 -4.60
C VAL A 53 -8.93 -2.04 -3.67
N THR A 54 -8.56 -2.65 -2.54
CA THR A 54 -9.52 -3.21 -1.57
C THR A 54 -9.81 -2.29 -0.41
N ASP A 55 -9.00 -1.26 -0.20
CA ASP A 55 -9.25 -0.22 0.81
C ASP A 55 -8.60 1.10 0.41
N VAL A 56 -9.20 2.20 0.86
CA VAL A 56 -8.64 3.55 0.75
C VAL A 56 -8.99 4.37 1.98
N SER A 57 -8.00 5.09 2.49
CA SER A 57 -8.18 6.03 3.60
C SER A 57 -7.41 7.31 3.31
N GLY A 58 -7.81 8.42 3.95
CA GLY A 58 -7.18 9.70 3.73
C GLY A 58 -8.16 10.87 3.80
N THR A 59 -7.83 11.94 3.08
CA THR A 59 -8.60 13.19 3.08
C THR A 59 -8.65 13.81 1.70
N VAL A 60 -9.78 14.41 1.38
CA VAL A 60 -9.91 15.45 0.34
C VAL A 60 -9.91 16.80 1.06
N SER A 61 -9.11 17.75 0.61
CA SER A 61 -8.91 19.07 1.24
C SER A 61 -8.93 20.19 0.19
N GLY A 62 -9.30 21.40 0.61
CA GLY A 62 -9.44 22.55 -0.27
C GLY A 62 -10.91 22.84 -0.57
N LEU A 63 -11.33 22.70 -1.84
CA LEU A 63 -12.73 22.85 -2.27
C LEU A 63 -13.70 21.96 -1.49
N ALA A 64 -13.25 20.78 -1.09
CA ALA A 64 -13.96 19.90 -0.18
C ALA A 64 -13.05 19.56 1.00
N ASN A 65 -13.59 19.52 2.22
CA ASN A 65 -12.85 19.14 3.42
C ASN A 65 -13.47 17.86 3.99
N GLN A 66 -13.13 16.74 3.35
CA GLN A 66 -13.78 15.46 3.57
C GLN A 66 -12.79 14.36 3.97
N THR A 67 -13.25 13.42 4.78
CA THR A 67 -12.48 12.24 5.20
C THR A 67 -12.88 11.06 4.34
N ILE A 68 -11.91 10.36 3.75
CA ILE A 68 -12.15 9.16 2.95
C ILE A 68 -12.43 7.99 3.89
N ASN A 69 -13.58 7.33 3.68
CA ASN A 69 -14.08 6.26 4.54
C ASN A 69 -13.73 4.86 4.06
N GLY A 70 -13.43 4.70 2.77
CA GLY A 70 -13.20 3.40 2.17
C GLY A 70 -13.50 3.39 0.68
N VAL A 71 -13.14 2.27 0.06
CA VAL A 71 -13.41 2.00 -1.36
C VAL A 71 -14.88 1.58 -1.53
N ALA A 72 -15.49 1.96 -2.64
CA ALA A 72 -16.74 1.38 -3.08
C ALA A 72 -16.42 0.05 -3.79
N ALA A 73 -16.77 -1.09 -3.18
CA ALA A 73 -16.42 -2.41 -3.71
C ALA A 73 -17.02 -2.64 -5.10
N ASN A 74 -16.20 -3.15 -6.04
CA ASN A 74 -16.63 -3.45 -7.40
C ASN A 74 -17.15 -4.91 -7.47
N PRO A 75 -18.46 -5.13 -7.72
CA PRO A 75 -19.01 -6.49 -7.82
C PRO A 75 -18.57 -7.26 -9.07
N SER A 76 -17.96 -6.59 -10.05
CA SER A 76 -17.61 -7.15 -11.36
C SER A 76 -16.09 -7.25 -11.60
N PHE A 77 -15.27 -7.02 -10.56
CA PHE A 77 -13.80 -7.00 -10.69
C PHE A 77 -13.25 -8.25 -11.42
N PRO A 78 -12.32 -8.10 -12.39
CA PRO A 78 -11.64 -6.87 -12.82
C PRO A 78 -12.39 -6.07 -13.90
N GLY A 79 -13.62 -6.44 -14.27
CA GLY A 79 -14.44 -5.67 -15.20
C GLY A 79 -15.08 -4.45 -14.52
N SER A 80 -15.45 -3.45 -15.31
CA SER A 80 -16.08 -2.23 -14.81
C SER A 80 -17.53 -2.45 -14.36
N SER A 81 -17.98 -1.62 -13.43
CA SER A 81 -19.37 -1.52 -12.96
C SER A 81 -19.81 -0.06 -12.88
N TYR A 82 -21.11 0.18 -12.72
CA TYR A 82 -21.64 1.51 -12.42
C TYR A 82 -21.65 1.75 -10.93
N SER A 83 -21.28 2.96 -10.51
CA SER A 83 -21.44 3.41 -9.12
C SER A 83 -22.90 3.24 -8.69
N PRO A 84 -23.19 3.00 -7.41
CA PRO A 84 -24.57 2.77 -6.96
C PRO A 84 -25.53 3.92 -7.27
N ASP A 85 -25.04 5.16 -7.38
CA ASP A 85 -25.81 6.34 -7.80
C ASP A 85 -25.89 6.53 -9.33
N GLY A 86 -25.22 5.67 -10.11
CA GLY A 86 -25.17 5.69 -11.57
C GLY A 86 -24.20 6.70 -12.19
N SER A 87 -23.54 7.53 -11.38
CA SER A 87 -22.76 8.68 -11.84
C SER A 87 -21.41 8.32 -12.46
N PHE A 88 -20.80 7.20 -12.09
CA PHE A 88 -19.46 6.81 -12.55
C PHE A 88 -19.45 5.37 -13.06
N ILE A 89 -18.59 5.11 -14.04
CA ILE A 89 -18.11 3.75 -14.35
C ILE A 89 -16.79 3.61 -13.62
N TYR A 90 -16.55 2.48 -12.95
CA TYR A 90 -15.33 2.23 -12.17
C TYR A 90 -14.96 0.75 -12.21
N ASP A 91 -13.68 0.44 -11.99
CA ASP A 91 -13.22 -0.95 -11.86
C ASP A 91 -12.35 -1.21 -10.63
N ASN A 92 -11.80 -0.17 -9.99
CA ASN A 92 -10.84 -0.23 -8.89
C ASN A 92 -9.56 -1.02 -9.22
N LEU A 93 -9.17 -1.08 -10.49
CA LEU A 93 -7.97 -1.76 -10.94
C LEU A 93 -6.76 -0.82 -10.87
N TYR A 94 -5.81 -1.15 -10.00
CA TYR A 94 -4.53 -0.46 -9.93
C TYR A 94 -3.55 -1.00 -10.97
N SER A 95 -2.88 -0.12 -11.72
CA SER A 95 -1.77 -0.52 -12.58
C SER A 95 -0.45 0.11 -12.11
N PRO A 96 0.53 -0.69 -11.67
CA PRO A 96 1.82 -0.16 -11.21
C PRO A 96 2.69 0.38 -12.36
N ALA A 97 2.34 0.09 -13.62
CA ALA A 97 3.04 0.58 -14.81
C ALA A 97 2.12 1.50 -15.62
N GLY A 98 2.59 2.72 -15.91
CA GLY A 98 1.83 3.71 -16.66
C GLY A 98 0.88 4.51 -15.77
N ASN A 99 -0.39 4.57 -16.14
CA ASN A 99 -1.41 5.22 -15.34
C ASN A 99 -1.85 4.30 -14.20
N ALA A 100 -1.82 4.81 -12.97
CA ALA A 100 -2.25 4.07 -11.79
C ALA A 100 -3.70 3.59 -11.90
N PHE A 101 -4.54 4.38 -12.55
CA PHE A 101 -5.94 4.08 -12.83
C PHE A 101 -6.24 4.42 -14.29
N ASP A 102 -7.13 3.65 -14.91
CA ASP A 102 -7.57 3.89 -16.28
C ASP A 102 -8.78 4.84 -16.32
N TYR A 103 -9.58 4.78 -17.39
CA TYR A 103 -10.76 5.60 -17.55
C TYR A 103 -11.92 5.21 -16.61
N SER A 104 -11.95 3.96 -16.15
CA SER A 104 -12.92 3.51 -15.15
C SER A 104 -12.57 4.12 -13.80
N GLY A 105 -11.32 3.98 -13.36
CA GLY A 105 -10.86 4.67 -12.16
C GLY A 105 -11.13 3.92 -10.84
N LEU A 106 -10.77 4.63 -9.76
CA LEU A 106 -10.96 4.23 -8.38
C LEU A 106 -12.15 4.97 -7.76
N LEU A 107 -13.18 4.21 -7.37
CA LEU A 107 -14.36 4.75 -6.71
C LEU A 107 -14.26 4.63 -5.19
N PHE A 108 -14.46 5.73 -4.48
CA PHE A 108 -14.41 5.77 -3.02
C PHE A 108 -15.48 6.66 -2.41
N THR A 109 -15.63 6.55 -1.11
CA THR A 109 -16.65 7.29 -0.34
C THR A 109 -15.99 8.17 0.72
N THR A 110 -16.68 9.22 1.12
CA THR A 110 -16.25 10.11 2.19
C THR A 110 -17.32 10.25 3.27
N ALA A 111 -16.94 10.67 4.48
CA ALA A 111 -17.87 10.82 5.60
C ALA A 111 -18.87 11.97 5.41
N GLN A 112 -18.47 13.02 4.71
CA GLN A 112 -19.22 14.27 4.57
C GLN A 112 -20.13 14.29 3.33
N ASN A 113 -20.02 13.30 2.43
CA ASN A 113 -20.89 13.15 1.27
C ASN A 113 -21.64 11.80 1.33
N PRO A 114 -22.60 11.63 2.26
CA PRO A 114 -23.32 10.38 2.40
C PRO A 114 -24.20 10.09 1.18
N GLY A 115 -23.96 8.95 0.52
CA GLY A 115 -24.69 8.55 -0.69
C GLY A 115 -24.10 9.11 -1.99
N GLY A 116 -23.11 9.99 -1.91
CA GLY A 116 -22.27 10.39 -3.02
C GLY A 116 -20.98 9.58 -3.10
N TYR A 117 -20.26 9.75 -4.20
CA TYR A 117 -19.03 9.03 -4.48
C TYR A 117 -17.98 9.97 -5.05
N TRP A 118 -16.72 9.61 -4.88
CA TRP A 118 -15.61 10.23 -5.58
C TRP A 118 -15.01 9.21 -6.52
N ASN A 119 -14.70 9.63 -7.74
CA ASN A 119 -13.97 8.78 -8.69
C ASN A 119 -12.67 9.47 -9.09
N LEU A 120 -11.56 8.74 -8.97
CA LEU A 120 -10.22 9.15 -9.40
C LEU A 120 -9.83 8.32 -10.62
N TRP A 121 -9.70 8.96 -11.78
CA TRP A 121 -9.41 8.27 -13.04
C TRP A 121 -8.38 9.01 -13.89
N SER A 122 -7.96 8.39 -14.99
CA SER A 122 -7.03 8.98 -15.95
C SER A 122 -7.57 8.92 -17.37
N THR A 123 -7.32 9.97 -18.14
CA THR A 123 -7.57 10.00 -19.59
C THR A 123 -6.28 9.79 -20.41
N GLY A 124 -5.12 9.75 -19.77
CA GLY A 124 -3.83 9.57 -20.44
C GLY A 124 -2.63 9.78 -19.50
N PRO A 125 -1.40 9.47 -19.98
CA PRO A 125 -0.18 9.58 -19.18
C PRO A 125 -0.03 10.91 -18.44
N GLY A 126 -0.03 10.86 -17.10
CA GLY A 126 0.17 12.01 -16.23
C GLY A 126 -1.02 12.96 -16.09
N ALA A 127 -2.15 12.66 -16.73
CA ALA A 127 -3.38 13.45 -16.63
C ALA A 127 -4.44 12.65 -15.85
N TYR A 128 -4.83 13.17 -14.68
CA TYR A 128 -5.83 12.57 -13.82
C TYR A 128 -6.98 13.53 -13.57
N SER A 129 -8.15 12.97 -13.30
CA SER A 129 -9.33 13.72 -12.88
C SER A 129 -9.88 13.13 -11.60
N LEU A 130 -10.40 14.00 -10.73
CA LEU A 130 -11.03 13.65 -9.48
C LEU A 130 -12.37 14.38 -9.37
N TYR A 131 -13.46 13.64 -9.51
CA TYR A 131 -14.80 14.21 -9.49
C TYR A 131 -15.57 13.70 -8.29
N GLU A 132 -16.39 14.57 -7.73
CA GLU A 132 -17.40 14.23 -6.73
C GLU A 132 -18.76 14.03 -7.42
N SER A 133 -19.53 13.04 -6.99
CA SER A 133 -20.96 12.97 -7.24
C SER A 133 -21.73 13.28 -5.97
N ALA A 134 -22.81 14.06 -6.10
CA ALA A 134 -23.81 14.26 -5.07
C ALA A 134 -25.15 13.57 -5.44
N GLY A 135 -25.06 12.46 -6.19
CA GLY A 135 -26.17 11.66 -6.69
C GLY A 135 -26.69 12.07 -8.07
N SER A 136 -27.16 11.08 -8.86
CA SER A 136 -27.89 11.27 -10.12
C SER A 136 -27.20 12.19 -11.15
N TYR A 137 -25.92 11.94 -11.46
CA TYR A 137 -25.14 12.74 -12.43
C TYR A 137 -24.97 14.22 -12.05
N ASN A 138 -25.06 14.55 -10.76
CA ASN A 138 -24.72 15.86 -10.23
C ASN A 138 -23.25 15.88 -9.79
N TYR A 139 -22.41 16.66 -10.48
CA TYR A 139 -20.98 16.78 -10.20
C TYR A 139 -20.64 18.18 -9.66
N PRO A 140 -20.75 18.41 -8.34
CA PRO A 140 -20.45 19.72 -7.77
C PRO A 140 -18.96 20.09 -7.80
N ILE A 141 -18.08 19.10 -7.93
CA ILE A 141 -16.63 19.27 -8.00
C ILE A 141 -16.08 18.39 -9.12
N GLU A 142 -15.31 19.01 -10.02
CA GLU A 142 -14.77 18.38 -11.22
C GLU A 142 -13.33 18.87 -11.44
N GLU A 143 -12.36 18.17 -10.88
CA GLU A 143 -10.98 18.62 -10.90
C GLU A 143 -10.11 17.83 -11.86
N SER A 144 -9.21 18.54 -12.56
CA SER A 144 -8.13 17.96 -13.34
C SER A 144 -6.80 18.23 -12.65
N GLY A 145 -5.92 17.23 -12.63
CA GLY A 145 -4.70 17.29 -11.85
C GLY A 145 -3.69 16.22 -12.16
N THR A 146 -2.75 16.06 -11.25
CA THR A 146 -1.72 15.02 -11.29
C THR A 146 -1.89 14.07 -10.11
N LEU A 147 -1.54 12.81 -10.32
CA LEU A 147 -1.51 11.78 -9.28
C LEU A 147 -0.08 11.31 -9.08
N SER A 148 0.36 11.28 -7.82
CA SER A 148 1.60 10.63 -7.40
C SER A 148 1.29 9.43 -6.52
N MET A 149 2.05 8.35 -6.74
CA MET A 149 1.92 7.07 -6.05
C MET A 149 3.29 6.65 -5.51
N ALA A 150 3.35 6.22 -4.26
CA ALA A 150 4.57 5.73 -3.64
C ALA A 150 4.29 4.49 -2.77
N ALA A 151 5.02 3.41 -2.97
CA ALA A 151 4.90 2.22 -2.12
C ALA A 151 5.29 2.58 -0.67
N ALA A 152 4.44 2.22 0.28
CA ALA A 152 4.76 2.30 1.70
C ALA A 152 5.67 1.12 2.08
N PRO A 153 6.76 1.32 2.84
CA PRO A 153 7.60 0.22 3.29
C PRO A 153 6.81 -0.79 4.12
N GLU A 154 6.91 -2.07 3.77
CA GLU A 154 6.24 -3.11 4.53
C GLU A 154 6.78 -3.18 5.98
N PRO A 155 5.94 -3.44 6.99
CA PRO A 155 6.40 -3.65 8.37
C PRO A 155 7.45 -4.75 8.52
N SER A 156 7.38 -5.78 7.66
CA SER A 156 8.38 -6.85 7.56
C SER A 156 9.76 -6.31 7.19
N THR A 157 9.84 -5.30 6.33
CA THR A 157 11.09 -4.63 5.93
C THR A 157 11.77 -4.01 7.16
N TRP A 158 11.01 -3.35 8.01
CA TRP A 158 11.53 -2.79 9.27
C TRP A 158 11.96 -3.87 10.25
N ALA A 159 11.18 -4.93 10.40
CA ALA A 159 11.52 -6.05 11.27
C ALA A 159 12.81 -6.74 10.81
N MET A 160 12.97 -6.98 9.50
CA MET A 160 14.16 -7.59 8.92
C MET A 160 15.38 -6.68 9.03
N LEU A 161 15.20 -5.36 8.87
CA LEU A 161 16.27 -4.38 9.10
C LEU A 161 16.73 -4.40 10.56
N ALA A 162 15.79 -4.37 11.51
CA ALA A 162 16.08 -4.43 12.93
C ALA A 162 16.76 -5.76 13.30
N LEU A 163 16.29 -6.89 12.77
CA LEU A 163 16.91 -8.21 12.92
C LEU A 163 18.34 -8.24 12.36
N GLY A 164 18.58 -7.61 11.20
CA GLY A 164 19.90 -7.46 10.61
C GLY A 164 20.86 -6.72 11.55
N PHE A 165 20.43 -5.57 12.07
CA PHE A 165 21.24 -4.80 13.03
C PHE A 165 21.47 -5.54 14.35
N ALA A 166 20.45 -6.19 14.90
CA ALA A 166 20.57 -6.98 16.12
C ALA A 166 21.59 -8.13 15.93
N SER A 167 21.54 -8.80 14.78
CA SER A 167 22.49 -9.86 14.43
C SER A 167 23.92 -9.33 14.38
N LEU A 168 24.16 -8.21 13.69
CA LEU A 168 25.48 -7.57 13.61
C LEU A 168 26.02 -7.18 15.00
N GLY A 169 25.19 -6.61 15.86
CA GLY A 169 25.58 -6.24 17.23
C GLY A 169 26.00 -7.44 18.09
N LEU A 170 25.24 -8.53 18.02
CA LEU A 170 25.55 -9.77 18.75
C LEU A 170 26.86 -10.41 18.28
N PHE A 171 27.12 -10.45 16.97
CA PHE A 171 28.37 -10.99 16.43
C PHE A 171 29.57 -10.07 16.70
N GLY A 172 29.39 -8.75 16.66
CA GLY A 172 30.42 -7.77 17.01
C GLY A 172 30.88 -7.87 18.47
N ARG A 173 29.93 -8.03 19.40
CA ARG A 173 30.21 -8.15 20.84
C ARG A 173 31.05 -9.37 21.22
N ARG A 174 30.99 -10.46 20.43
CA ARG A 174 31.79 -11.67 20.68
C ARG A 174 33.28 -11.49 20.36
N ARG A 175 33.65 -10.52 19.52
CA ARG A 175 35.05 -10.27 19.15
C ARG A 175 35.79 -9.45 20.20
N THR A 176 35.13 -8.51 20.87
CA THR A 176 35.75 -7.67 21.91
C THR A 176 35.94 -8.39 23.26
N ALA A 177 35.12 -9.41 23.57
CA ALA A 177 35.28 -10.20 24.81
C ALA A 177 36.55 -11.08 24.87
N ARG A 178 37.33 -11.17 23.79
CA ARG A 178 38.61 -11.92 23.75
C ARG A 178 39.86 -11.04 23.93
N LEU A 179 39.71 -9.75 24.20
CA LEU A 179 40.83 -8.84 24.43
C LEU A 179 40.82 -8.35 25.89
N ALA A 180 41.10 -9.26 26.83
CA ALA A 180 41.59 -8.90 28.15
C ALA A 180 43.04 -9.40 28.25
N PRO A 181 44.05 -8.51 28.21
CA PRO A 181 45.44 -8.90 28.42
C PRO A 181 45.63 -9.27 29.91
N ALA A 182 46.26 -10.41 30.15
CA ALA A 182 46.77 -10.77 31.46
C ALA A 182 47.89 -9.79 31.85
N VAL A 183 47.77 -9.17 33.03
CA VAL A 183 48.87 -8.46 33.69
C VAL A 183 48.87 -8.86 35.16
N GLY A 184 50.00 -9.39 35.62
CA GLY A 184 50.34 -9.60 37.03
C GLY A 184 50.46 -11.05 37.45
#